data_AF-A0A6V7XZ77-F1
#
_entry.id   AF-A0A6V7XZ77-F1
#
_cell.length_a   1.000
_cell.length_b   1.000
_cell.length_c   1.000
_cell.angle_alpha   90.00
_cell.angle_beta   90.00
_cell.angle_gamma   90.00
#
_symmetry.space_group_name_H-M   'P 1'
#
loop_
_entity.id
_entity.type
_entity.pdbx_description
1 polymer ?
#
loop_
_entity_poly.entity_id
_entity_poly.type
_entity_poly.pdbx_seq_one_letter_code
_entity_poly.pdbx_strand_id
1 'polypeptide(L)'
;MPFQKFRPIKQFGRYNTLMFRDFNRRNNLKDAHVLQIDPEIKQAGIKIQNPLSRDFFKQFEKKDENAVFPLHLRRKSLEDHPLYKTQNCLLFDGTESLTDGVDQACNLINSCEPSPIPTSVYSSIPNNFLPKNFEDHVIDSIMAGEKYDPSMDKLPKKFDPILFWTYQVNHYGTPVLKRNNIILENLVRKVFLLAMHNEKLNFEKYRFFV
;
A
#
# COMPACT_ATOMS: atom_id res chain seq x y z
N MET A 1 -12.48 6.12 27.58
CA MET A 1 -12.56 7.59 27.71
C MET A 1 -13.27 8.15 26.48
N PRO A 2 -14.11 9.20 26.64
CA PRO A 2 -14.96 9.74 25.58
C PRO A 2 -14.14 10.50 24.53
N PHE A 3 -14.64 10.53 23.29
CA PHE A 3 -14.05 11.15 22.11
C PHE A 3 -13.51 12.58 22.37
N GLN A 4 -12.19 12.77 22.41
CA GLN A 4 -11.59 14.09 22.30
C GLN A 4 -11.59 14.54 20.84
N LYS A 5 -12.49 15.46 20.49
CA LYS A 5 -12.44 16.20 19.23
C LYS A 5 -11.18 17.08 19.23
N PHE A 6 -10.16 16.70 18.46
CA PHE A 6 -8.97 17.53 18.25
C PHE A 6 -9.37 18.81 17.51
N ARG A 7 -9.17 19.98 18.14
CA ARG A 7 -9.21 21.27 17.43
C ARG A 7 -7.84 21.54 16.82
N PRO A 8 -7.74 21.96 15.55
CA PRO A 8 -6.47 22.37 14.97
C PRO A 8 -5.94 23.61 15.72
N ILE A 9 -4.65 23.59 16.03
CA ILE A 9 -3.94 24.70 16.68
C ILE A 9 -3.89 25.88 15.69
N LYS A 10 -4.81 26.84 15.85
CA LYS A 10 -4.85 28.12 15.12
C LYS A 10 -3.82 29.13 15.64
N GLN A 11 -2.56 28.72 15.85
CA GLN A 11 -1.50 29.67 16.20
C GLN A 11 -0.45 29.73 15.11
N PHE A 12 -0.76 30.48 14.05
CA PHE A 12 0.21 30.98 13.06
C PHE A 12 1.19 32.01 13.66
N GLY A 13 1.06 32.38 14.93
CA GLY A 13 1.82 33.46 15.57
C GLY A 13 3.19 33.07 16.13
N ARG A 14 3.61 31.80 16.07
CA ARG A 14 4.91 31.39 16.64
C ARG A 14 6.11 31.70 15.73
N TYR A 15 5.88 31.79 14.42
CA TYR A 15 6.91 32.10 13.43
C TYR A 15 6.55 33.40 12.72
N ASN A 16 7.50 34.35 12.67
CA ASN A 16 7.29 35.70 12.18
C ASN A 16 7.17 35.69 10.64
N THR A 17 5.98 35.34 10.11
CA THR A 17 5.71 35.25 8.66
C THR A 17 5.85 36.59 7.94
N LEU A 18 5.86 37.71 8.68
CA LEU A 18 6.13 39.05 8.15
C LEU A 18 7.56 39.17 7.61
N MET A 19 8.54 38.64 8.34
CA MET A 19 9.94 38.65 7.91
C MET A 19 10.14 37.86 6.62
N PHE A 20 9.54 36.68 6.52
CA PHE A 20 9.57 35.88 5.29
C PHE A 20 8.89 36.59 4.12
N ARG A 21 7.70 37.18 4.36
CA ARG A 21 6.96 37.92 3.33
C ARG A 21 7.73 39.14 2.84
N ASP A 22 8.34 39.90 3.73
CA ASP A 22 9.10 41.10 3.39
C ASP A 22 10.42 40.74 2.69
N PHE A 23 11.07 39.64 3.10
CA PHE A 23 12.26 39.11 2.43
C PHE A 23 11.94 38.64 1.00
N ASN A 24 10.87 37.87 0.81
CA ASN A 24 10.43 37.43 -0.51
C ASN A 24 10.00 38.61 -1.40
N ARG A 25 9.32 39.61 -0.84
CA ARG A 25 8.95 40.82 -1.60
C ARG A 25 10.19 41.56 -2.08
N ARG A 26 11.21 41.73 -1.23
CA ARG A 26 12.48 42.36 -1.63
C ARG A 26 13.21 41.57 -2.70
N ASN A 27 13.24 40.23 -2.61
CA ASN A 27 13.89 39.41 -3.63
C ASN A 27 13.13 39.40 -4.96
N ASN A 28 11.80 39.40 -4.95
CA ASN A 28 10.99 39.47 -6.17
C ASN A 28 10.99 40.86 -6.84
N LEU A 29 11.29 41.92 -6.08
CA LEU A 29 11.47 43.29 -6.61
C LEU A 29 12.86 43.52 -7.21
N LYS A 30 13.83 42.63 -6.94
CA LYS A 30 15.07 42.66 -7.72
C LYS A 30 14.71 42.19 -9.11
N ASP A 31 14.79 43.08 -10.08
CA ASP A 31 14.68 42.72 -11.48
C ASP A 31 15.74 41.65 -11.75
N ALA A 32 15.30 40.39 -11.87
CA ALA A 32 16.15 39.32 -12.33
C ALA A 32 16.72 39.80 -13.67
N HIS A 33 18.05 39.75 -13.83
CA HIS A 33 18.72 40.15 -15.06
C HIS A 33 17.92 39.61 -16.24
N VAL A 34 17.34 40.52 -17.02
CA VAL A 34 16.54 40.18 -18.19
C VAL A 34 17.37 39.19 -18.98
N LEU A 35 16.85 37.96 -19.15
CA LEU A 35 17.49 36.92 -19.95
C LEU A 35 17.97 37.56 -21.25
N GLN A 36 19.29 37.65 -21.44
CA GLN A 36 19.85 38.17 -22.68
C GLN A 36 19.56 37.12 -23.74
N ILE A 37 18.57 37.41 -24.59
CA ILE A 37 18.18 36.51 -25.67
C ILE A 37 19.18 36.69 -26.81
N ASP A 38 19.80 35.59 -27.23
CA ASP A 38 20.72 35.57 -28.36
C ASP A 38 20.05 36.08 -29.65
N PRO A 39 20.77 36.88 -30.46
CA PRO A 39 20.19 37.52 -31.65
C PRO A 39 19.68 36.51 -32.69
N GLU A 40 20.27 35.31 -32.73
CA GLU A 40 19.87 34.22 -33.63
C GLU A 40 18.45 33.73 -33.34
N ILE A 41 18.08 33.65 -32.06
CA ILE A 41 16.74 33.19 -31.64
C ILE A 41 15.67 34.25 -31.96
N LYS A 42 16.03 35.53 -31.94
CA LYS A 42 15.16 36.63 -32.40
C LYS A 42 14.93 36.56 -33.91
N GLN A 43 15.94 36.19 -34.69
CA GLN A 43 15.82 36.05 -36.14
C GLN A 43 15.01 34.81 -36.56
N ALA A 44 15.06 33.75 -35.76
CA ALA A 44 14.27 32.52 -35.98
C ALA A 44 12.75 32.71 -35.80
N GLY A 45 12.28 33.89 -35.41
CA GLY A 45 10.85 34.20 -35.28
C GLY A 45 10.15 33.46 -34.14
N ILE A 46 10.90 32.83 -33.23
CA ILE A 46 10.35 32.09 -32.09
C ILE A 46 9.82 33.11 -31.07
N LYS A 47 8.52 33.05 -30.80
CA LYS A 47 7.84 33.94 -29.85
C LYS A 47 8.19 33.56 -28.41
N ILE A 48 9.31 34.08 -27.91
CA ILE A 48 9.67 33.97 -26.49
C ILE A 48 8.76 34.87 -25.69
N GLN A 49 8.16 34.34 -24.64
CA GLN A 49 7.23 35.07 -23.80
C GLN A 49 7.71 35.07 -22.36
N ASN A 50 7.45 36.18 -21.66
CA ASN A 50 7.85 36.32 -20.27
C ASN A 50 6.89 35.52 -19.36
N PRO A 51 7.37 34.51 -18.60
CA PRO A 51 6.54 33.73 -17.69
C PRO A 51 5.98 34.55 -16.51
N LEU A 52 6.54 35.74 -16.25
CA LEU A 52 6.06 36.67 -15.23
C LEU A 52 4.98 37.63 -15.74
N SER A 53 4.65 37.60 -17.04
CA SER A 53 3.58 38.45 -17.57
C SER A 53 2.22 38.02 -17.00
N ARG A 54 1.38 38.98 -16.62
CA ARG A 54 0.07 38.73 -15.97
C ARG A 54 -0.85 37.83 -16.81
N ASP A 55 -0.68 37.87 -18.13
CA ASP A 55 -1.50 37.13 -19.08
C ASP A 55 -0.81 35.85 -19.60
N PHE A 56 0.35 35.47 -19.04
CA PHE A 56 1.13 34.32 -19.51
C PHE A 56 0.32 33.02 -19.56
N PHE A 57 -0.55 32.78 -18.57
CA PHE A 57 -1.30 31.53 -18.47
C PHE A 57 -2.60 31.50 -19.30
N LYS A 58 -3.13 32.65 -19.74
CA LYS A 58 -4.42 32.73 -20.47
C LYS A 58 -4.38 32.07 -21.86
N GLN A 59 -3.19 32.00 -22.43
CA GLN A 59 -2.94 31.46 -23.77
C GLN A 59 -2.82 29.94 -23.82
N PHE A 60 -2.73 29.28 -22.66
CA PHE A 60 -2.84 27.83 -22.55
C PHE A 60 -4.28 27.36 -22.29
N GLU A 61 -5.26 28.28 -22.20
CA GLU A 61 -6.67 27.96 -21.96
C GLU A 61 -7.43 27.45 -23.20
N LYS A 62 -6.74 26.98 -24.25
CA LYS A 62 -7.40 26.13 -25.26
C LYS A 62 -7.59 24.74 -24.67
N LYS A 63 -8.68 24.62 -23.91
CA LYS A 63 -9.25 23.37 -23.45
C LYS A 63 -9.70 22.58 -24.67
N ASP A 64 -9.01 21.50 -25.00
CA ASP A 64 -9.67 20.40 -25.69
C ASP A 64 -10.85 19.99 -24.80
N GLU A 65 -12.08 20.31 -25.22
CA GLU A 65 -13.30 19.93 -24.48
C GLU A 65 -13.43 18.40 -24.34
N ASN A 66 -12.68 17.66 -25.17
CA ASN A 66 -12.57 16.21 -25.15
C ASN A 66 -11.37 15.67 -24.36
N ALA A 67 -10.43 16.51 -23.93
CA ALA A 67 -9.41 16.12 -22.96
C ALA A 67 -10.03 16.17 -21.57
N VAL A 68 -10.96 15.24 -21.32
CA VAL A 68 -11.53 15.02 -20.00
C VAL A 68 -10.39 14.53 -19.12
N PHE A 69 -9.81 15.45 -18.32
CA PHE A 69 -8.94 15.08 -17.22
C PHE A 69 -9.64 13.98 -16.41
N PRO A 70 -8.94 12.93 -15.94
CA PRO A 70 -9.57 11.76 -15.32
C PRO A 70 -10.48 12.09 -14.13
N LEU A 71 -10.31 13.27 -13.51
CA LEU A 71 -11.17 13.81 -12.45
C LEU A 71 -12.59 14.23 -12.91
N HIS A 72 -12.80 14.48 -14.21
CA HIS A 72 -14.05 15.01 -14.79
C HIS A 72 -14.84 13.96 -15.58
N LEU A 73 -14.39 12.71 -15.60
CA LEU A 73 -15.18 11.60 -16.14
C LEU A 73 -16.42 11.42 -15.27
N ARG A 74 -17.58 11.83 -15.79
CA ARG A 74 -18.87 11.53 -15.17
C ARG A 74 -18.99 10.00 -15.11
N ARG A 75 -19.13 9.46 -13.90
CA ARG A 75 -19.44 8.04 -13.72
C ARG A 75 -20.73 7.76 -14.48
N LYS A 76 -20.69 6.80 -15.41
CA LYS A 76 -21.90 6.31 -16.10
C LYS A 76 -22.90 5.78 -15.08
N SER A 77 -24.18 5.78 -15.41
CA SER A 77 -25.17 5.12 -14.56
C SER A 77 -24.86 3.61 -14.47
N LEU A 78 -25.34 2.93 -13.42
CA LEU A 78 -25.08 1.50 -13.23
C LEU A 78 -25.63 0.66 -14.39
N GLU A 79 -26.76 1.07 -14.96
CA GLU A 79 -27.44 0.42 -16.09
C GLU A 79 -26.69 0.60 -17.41
N ASP A 80 -25.98 1.72 -17.57
CA ASP A 80 -25.17 2.00 -18.77
C ASP A 80 -23.83 1.23 -18.79
N HIS A 81 -23.52 0.46 -17.73
CA HIS A 81 -22.28 -0.29 -17.65
C HIS A 81 -22.35 -1.53 -18.57
N PRO A 82 -21.36 -1.79 -19.44
CA PRO A 82 -21.42 -2.89 -20.41
C PRO A 82 -21.48 -4.28 -19.76
N LEU A 83 -21.05 -4.41 -18.51
CA LEU A 83 -21.15 -5.65 -17.73
C LEU A 83 -22.41 -5.72 -16.85
N TYR A 84 -23.32 -4.74 -16.96
CA TYR A 84 -24.57 -4.76 -16.21
C TYR A 84 -25.43 -5.95 -16.66
N LYS A 85 -25.93 -6.68 -15.67
CA LYS A 85 -26.87 -7.79 -15.86
C LYS A 85 -28.09 -7.52 -15.01
N THR A 86 -29.27 -7.82 -15.55
CA THR A 86 -30.55 -7.64 -14.83
C THR A 86 -30.74 -8.64 -13.69
N GLN A 87 -30.06 -9.78 -13.75
CA GLN A 87 -30.10 -10.78 -12.70
C GLN A 87 -29.19 -10.39 -11.54
N ASN A 88 -29.76 -10.40 -10.33
CA ASN A 88 -28.99 -10.20 -9.11
C ASN A 88 -28.02 -11.39 -8.92
N CYS A 89 -26.77 -11.06 -8.64
CA CYS A 89 -25.73 -12.03 -8.31
C CYS A 89 -25.28 -11.79 -6.87
N LEU A 90 -25.28 -12.84 -6.06
CA LEU A 90 -24.72 -12.81 -4.71
C LEU A 90 -23.23 -13.14 -4.82
N LEU A 91 -22.39 -12.19 -4.45
CA LEU A 91 -20.94 -12.33 -4.48
C LEU A 91 -20.43 -12.62 -3.07
N PHE A 92 -19.62 -13.65 -2.93
CA PHE A 92 -18.93 -13.96 -1.68
C PHE A 92 -17.44 -13.63 -1.82
N ASP A 93 -17.03 -12.51 -1.21
CA ASP A 93 -15.65 -11.99 -1.27
C ASP A 93 -14.79 -12.44 -0.06
N GLY A 94 -15.36 -13.22 0.86
CA GLY A 94 -14.68 -13.67 2.09
C GLY A 94 -14.42 -12.58 3.13
N THR A 95 -14.94 -11.36 2.90
CA THR A 95 -14.91 -10.25 3.85
C THR A 95 -15.92 -10.43 4.98
N GLU A 96 -17.06 -11.06 4.68
CA GLU A 96 -18.13 -11.38 5.63
C GLU A 96 -18.13 -12.86 5.96
N SER A 97 -18.35 -13.16 7.24
CA SER A 97 -18.48 -14.53 7.73
C SER A 97 -19.88 -15.09 7.46
N LEU A 98 -19.96 -16.35 7.05
CA LEU A 98 -21.22 -17.10 6.92
C LEU A 98 -21.87 -17.29 8.30
N THR A 99 -23.21 -17.16 8.37
CA THR A 99 -23.96 -17.24 9.65
C THR A 99 -23.93 -18.64 10.23
N ASP A 100 -24.21 -19.66 9.41
CA ASP A 100 -24.17 -21.06 9.83
C ASP A 100 -22.81 -21.73 9.51
N GLY A 101 -21.80 -20.92 9.15
CA GLY A 101 -20.44 -21.37 8.96
C GLY A 101 -20.26 -22.44 7.88
N VAL A 102 -19.74 -23.61 8.29
CA VAL A 102 -19.37 -24.71 7.38
C VAL A 102 -20.62 -25.35 6.74
N ASP A 103 -21.71 -25.52 7.48
CA ASP A 103 -22.94 -26.14 6.96
C ASP A 103 -23.52 -25.30 5.81
N GLN A 104 -23.53 -23.98 5.97
CA GLN A 104 -23.92 -23.05 4.91
C GLN A 104 -22.99 -23.16 3.71
N ALA A 105 -21.67 -23.20 3.92
CA ALA A 105 -20.70 -23.33 2.84
C ALA A 105 -20.87 -24.64 2.06
N CYS A 106 -21.06 -25.76 2.77
CA CYS A 106 -21.31 -27.07 2.20
C CYS A 106 -22.58 -27.09 1.34
N ASN A 107 -23.66 -26.47 1.82
CA ASN A 107 -24.90 -26.34 1.05
C ASN A 107 -24.74 -25.48 -0.21
N LEU A 108 -23.99 -24.38 -0.14
CA LEU A 108 -23.75 -23.49 -1.28
C LEU A 108 -22.91 -24.14 -2.38
N ILE A 109 -21.93 -24.97 -2.00
CA ILE A 109 -21.00 -25.65 -2.93
C ILE A 109 -21.56 -27.02 -3.36
N ASN A 110 -22.66 -27.47 -2.75
CA ASN A 110 -23.20 -28.82 -2.91
C ASN A 110 -22.14 -29.90 -2.61
N SER A 111 -21.41 -29.70 -1.49
CA SER A 111 -20.37 -30.61 -1.02
C SER A 111 -20.73 -31.16 0.36
N CYS A 112 -20.31 -32.39 0.64
CA CYS A 112 -20.43 -32.96 1.98
C CYS A 112 -19.43 -32.30 2.95
N GLU A 113 -19.70 -32.42 4.25
CA GLU A 113 -18.79 -31.98 5.32
C GLU A 113 -17.39 -32.62 5.15
N PRO A 114 -16.30 -31.89 5.40
CA PRO A 114 -14.96 -32.42 5.26
C PRO A 114 -14.73 -33.63 6.17
N SER A 115 -14.52 -34.80 5.55
CA SER A 115 -13.97 -35.98 6.22
C SER A 115 -12.54 -35.68 6.72
N PRO A 116 -12.02 -36.44 7.71
CA PRO A 116 -10.60 -36.36 8.05
C PRO A 116 -9.72 -36.51 6.80
N ILE A 117 -8.52 -35.92 6.85
CA ILE A 117 -7.55 -35.99 5.75
C ILE A 117 -7.41 -37.46 5.31
N PRO A 118 -7.52 -37.78 4.00
CA PRO A 118 -7.49 -39.16 3.54
C PRO A 118 -6.20 -39.89 3.95
N THR A 119 -6.31 -41.16 4.35
CA THR A 119 -5.15 -42.00 4.74
C THR A 119 -4.09 -42.09 3.64
N SER A 120 -4.50 -41.97 2.37
CA SER A 120 -3.58 -41.89 1.23
C SER A 120 -2.59 -40.74 1.35
N VAL A 121 -3.03 -39.58 1.86
CA VAL A 121 -2.17 -38.41 2.08
C VAL A 121 -1.14 -38.73 3.15
N TYR A 122 -1.54 -39.30 4.29
CA TYR A 122 -0.60 -39.69 5.34
C TYR A 122 0.42 -40.74 4.87
N SER A 123 -0.04 -41.74 4.12
CA SER A 123 0.85 -42.77 3.57
C SER A 123 1.83 -42.26 2.52
N SER A 124 1.53 -41.11 1.89
CA SER A 124 2.41 -40.49 0.88
C SER A 124 3.60 -39.76 1.49
N ILE A 125 3.57 -39.48 2.81
CA ILE A 125 4.62 -38.77 3.52
C ILE A 125 5.73 -39.78 3.90
N PRO A 126 6.97 -39.57 3.46
CA PRO A 126 8.09 -40.43 3.86
C PRO A 126 8.28 -40.39 5.39
N ASN A 127 8.53 -41.54 6.01
CA ASN A 127 8.74 -41.64 7.47
C ASN A 127 9.90 -40.75 7.99
N ASN A 128 10.88 -40.43 7.13
CA ASN A 128 12.01 -39.55 7.44
C ASN A 128 11.95 -38.20 6.70
N PHE A 129 10.75 -37.73 6.34
CA PHE A 129 10.60 -36.47 5.61
C PHE A 129 11.09 -35.26 6.42
N LEU A 130 10.86 -35.28 7.74
CA LEU A 130 11.26 -34.22 8.64
C LEU A 130 12.62 -34.54 9.29
N PRO A 131 13.55 -33.56 9.35
CA PRO A 131 14.77 -33.68 10.14
C PRO A 131 14.48 -33.91 11.64
N LYS A 132 15.40 -34.56 12.36
CA LYS A 132 15.25 -34.87 13.79
C LYS A 132 15.03 -33.64 14.69
N ASN A 133 15.61 -32.49 14.32
CA ASN A 133 15.50 -31.23 15.07
C ASN A 133 14.59 -30.21 14.36
N PHE A 134 13.58 -30.68 13.61
CA PHE A 134 12.68 -29.78 12.88
C PHE A 134 11.84 -28.90 13.80
N GLU A 135 11.59 -29.34 15.04
CA GLU A 135 10.88 -28.55 16.05
C GLU A 135 11.60 -27.23 16.36
N ASP A 136 12.92 -27.25 16.53
CA ASP A 136 13.74 -26.03 16.71
C ASP A 136 13.56 -25.07 15.54
N HIS A 137 13.50 -25.60 14.32
CA HIS A 137 13.24 -24.80 13.13
C HIS A 137 11.83 -24.21 13.10
N VAL A 138 10.81 -24.91 13.61
CA VAL A 138 9.46 -24.36 13.73
C VAL A 138 9.44 -23.24 14.75
N ILE A 139 10.07 -23.46 15.91
CA ILE A 139 10.23 -22.45 16.96
C ILE A 139 10.93 -21.21 16.41
N ASP A 140 12.07 -21.36 15.73
CA ASP A 140 12.78 -20.25 15.10
C ASP A 140 11.91 -19.47 14.12
N SER A 141 11.10 -20.18 13.32
CA SER A 141 10.18 -19.56 12.37
C SER A 141 9.07 -18.75 13.05
N ILE A 142 8.54 -19.25 14.18
CA ILE A 142 7.56 -18.54 15.00
C ILE A 142 8.22 -17.32 15.65
N MET A 143 9.38 -17.50 16.29
CA MET A 143 10.13 -16.43 16.96
C MET A 143 10.55 -15.32 16.00
N ALA A 144 10.88 -15.66 14.74
CA ALA A 144 11.17 -14.68 13.70
C ALA A 144 9.97 -13.78 13.39
N GLY A 145 8.75 -14.30 13.46
CA GLY A 145 7.51 -13.52 13.35
C GLY A 145 7.24 -12.70 14.62
N GLU A 146 7.29 -13.34 15.78
CA GLU A 146 7.00 -12.70 17.09
C GLU A 146 8.00 -11.59 17.46
N LYS A 147 9.21 -11.59 16.89
CA LYS A 147 10.14 -10.44 17.00
C LYS A 147 9.51 -9.11 16.56
N TYR A 148 8.53 -9.15 15.66
CA TYR A 148 7.82 -7.98 15.15
C TYR A 148 6.43 -7.82 15.76
N ASP A 149 6.16 -8.42 16.92
CA ASP A 149 4.86 -8.38 17.58
C ASP A 149 4.49 -6.95 18.05
N PRO A 150 3.32 -6.41 17.65
CA PRO A 150 2.90 -5.05 18.03
C PRO A 150 2.54 -4.90 19.52
N SER A 151 2.40 -6.00 20.27
CA SER A 151 2.02 -6.00 21.70
C SER A 151 3.18 -5.89 22.69
N MET A 152 4.43 -5.98 22.25
CA MET A 152 5.61 -5.91 23.12
C MET A 152 5.73 -4.55 23.84
N ASP A 153 6.18 -4.58 25.10
CA ASP A 153 6.27 -3.40 25.97
C ASP A 153 7.22 -2.32 25.43
N LYS A 154 6.81 -1.06 25.62
CA LYS A 154 7.32 0.10 24.87
C LYS A 154 8.64 0.64 25.42
N LEU A 155 9.56 1.02 24.53
CA LEU A 155 10.63 1.97 24.85
C LEU A 155 10.07 3.41 25.02
N PRO A 156 10.69 4.27 25.84
CA PRO A 156 10.22 5.64 26.04
C PRO A 156 10.21 6.45 24.73
N LYS A 157 9.23 7.36 24.63
CA LYS A 157 9.01 8.23 23.46
C LYS A 157 10.29 9.02 23.14
N LYS A 158 10.85 8.84 21.94
CA LYS A 158 11.88 9.76 21.43
C LYS A 158 11.23 11.12 21.18
N PHE A 159 11.65 12.13 21.94
CA PHE A 159 11.29 13.51 21.72
C PHE A 159 12.38 14.16 20.87
N ASP A 160 12.04 14.56 19.64
CA ASP A 160 12.92 15.36 18.78
C ASP A 160 12.45 16.84 18.83
N PRO A 161 13.28 17.77 19.35
CA PRO A 161 12.93 19.19 19.45
C PRO A 161 12.70 19.88 18.10
N ILE A 162 13.20 19.33 16.98
CA ILE A 162 13.12 19.95 15.66
C ILE A 162 11.87 19.48 14.90
N LEU A 163 11.41 18.25 15.12
CA LEU A 163 10.28 17.63 14.41
C LEU A 163 9.04 17.45 15.30
N PHE A 164 8.90 18.26 16.35
CA PHE A 164 7.83 18.13 17.35
C PHE A 164 6.39 18.29 16.82
N TRP A 165 6.22 18.83 15.60
CA TRP A 165 4.92 19.03 14.95
C TRP A 165 4.46 17.86 14.06
N THR A 166 5.34 16.91 13.75
CA THR A 166 4.95 15.71 13.01
C THR A 166 4.47 14.64 13.98
N TYR A 167 3.15 14.42 14.02
CA TYR A 167 2.57 13.23 14.65
C TYR A 167 2.79 12.04 13.72
N GLN A 168 3.94 11.39 13.82
CA GLN A 168 4.06 10.04 13.27
C GLN A 168 3.19 9.13 14.12
N VAL A 169 2.19 8.49 13.50
CA VAL A 169 1.53 7.35 14.11
C VAL A 169 2.59 6.28 14.21
N ASN A 170 3.10 6.05 15.41
CA ASN A 170 4.03 4.95 15.60
C ASN A 170 3.24 3.65 15.50
N HIS A 171 3.20 3.09 14.29
CA HIS A 171 2.86 1.69 14.08
C HIS A 171 4.03 0.88 14.62
N TYR A 172 3.93 0.42 15.87
CA TYR A 172 4.93 -0.45 16.48
C TYR A 172 4.58 -1.91 16.13
N GLY A 173 5.57 -2.68 15.71
CA GLY A 173 5.37 -4.04 15.21
C GLY A 173 4.70 -4.10 13.83
N THR A 174 4.75 -5.27 13.20
CA THR A 174 4.00 -5.54 11.98
C THR A 174 2.55 -5.91 12.32
N PRO A 175 1.56 -5.55 11.50
CA PRO A 175 0.18 -6.02 11.70
C PRO A 175 0.11 -7.54 11.85
N VAL A 176 -0.84 -8.06 12.63
CA VAL A 176 -1.01 -9.51 12.87
C VAL A 176 -1.00 -10.31 11.55
N LEU A 177 -1.65 -9.80 10.51
CA LEU A 177 -1.64 -10.39 9.17
C LEU A 177 -0.21 -10.53 8.61
N LYS A 178 0.61 -9.48 8.72
CA LYS A 178 1.99 -9.48 8.24
C LYS A 178 2.89 -10.38 9.10
N ARG A 179 2.68 -10.43 10.42
CA ARG A 179 3.35 -11.37 11.32
C ARG A 179 3.06 -12.82 10.92
N ASN A 180 1.78 -13.16 10.77
CA ASN A 180 1.35 -14.51 10.40
C ASN A 180 1.86 -14.89 9.01
N ASN A 181 1.89 -13.95 8.06
CA ASN A 181 2.47 -14.17 6.74
C ASN A 181 3.96 -14.50 6.80
N ILE A 182 4.74 -13.82 7.65
CA ILE A 182 6.17 -14.12 7.83
C ILE A 182 6.38 -15.54 8.36
N ILE A 183 5.58 -15.94 9.37
CA ILE A 183 5.65 -17.30 9.93
C ILE A 183 5.30 -18.33 8.86
N LEU A 184 4.18 -18.12 8.16
CA LEU A 184 3.71 -19.01 7.10
C LEU A 184 4.74 -19.12 5.96
N GLU A 185 5.28 -18.01 5.49
CA GLU A 185 6.28 -17.99 4.42
C GLU A 185 7.53 -18.78 4.81
N ASN A 186 8.03 -18.59 6.04
CA ASN A 186 9.20 -19.31 6.53
C ASN A 186 8.95 -20.83 6.66
N LEU A 187 7.78 -21.24 7.14
CA LEU A 187 7.41 -22.65 7.24
C LEU A 187 7.25 -23.28 5.85
N VAL A 188 6.55 -22.61 4.93
CA VAL A 188 6.35 -23.06 3.55
C VAL A 188 7.69 -23.19 2.83
N ARG A 189 8.58 -22.18 2.95
CA ARG A 189 9.93 -22.21 2.37
C ARG A 189 10.73 -23.42 2.87
N LYS A 190 10.68 -23.72 4.17
CA LYS A 190 11.37 -24.90 4.74
C LYS A 190 10.81 -26.21 4.21
N VAL A 191 9.49 -26.39 4.19
CA VAL A 191 8.84 -27.59 3.64
C VAL A 191 9.15 -27.75 2.16
N PHE A 192 9.17 -26.64 1.41
CA PHE A 192 9.49 -26.62 0.00
C PHE A 192 10.93 -27.08 -0.27
N LEU A 193 11.91 -26.57 0.49
CA LEU A 193 13.31 -26.99 0.41
C LEU A 193 13.47 -28.48 0.76
N LEU A 194 12.74 -29.00 1.77
CA LEU A 194 12.74 -30.42 2.10
C LEU A 194 12.13 -31.29 0.99
N ALA A 195 11.04 -30.82 0.38
CA ALA A 195 10.41 -31.53 -0.73
C ALA A 195 11.29 -31.57 -1.98
N MET A 196 12.05 -30.50 -2.23
CA MET A 196 13.10 -30.47 -3.26
C MET A 196 14.22 -31.45 -2.97
N HIS A 197 14.73 -31.48 -1.73
CA HIS A 197 15.78 -32.42 -1.32
C HIS A 197 15.33 -33.88 -1.50
N ASN A 198 14.05 -34.16 -1.28
CA ASN A 198 13.46 -35.50 -1.43
C ASN A 198 12.94 -35.78 -2.85
N GLU A 199 13.34 -34.97 -3.85
CA GLU A 199 12.99 -35.09 -5.28
C GLU A 199 11.49 -35.18 -5.58
N LYS A 200 10.63 -34.77 -4.63
CA LYS A 200 9.17 -34.79 -4.81
C LYS A 200 8.65 -33.57 -5.57
N LEU A 201 9.50 -32.55 -5.75
CA LEU A 201 9.14 -31.26 -6.32
C LEU A 201 10.21 -30.82 -7.33
N ASN A 202 9.79 -30.52 -8.56
CA ASN A 202 10.69 -30.10 -9.63
C ASN A 202 10.91 -28.58 -9.58
N PHE A 203 12.17 -28.14 -9.41
CA PHE A 203 12.56 -26.74 -9.27
C PHE A 203 12.09 -25.83 -10.42
N GLU A 204 12.08 -26.34 -11.66
CA GLU A 204 11.82 -25.52 -12.85
C GLU A 204 10.39 -24.95 -12.88
N LYS A 205 9.43 -25.64 -12.27
CA LYS A 205 8.02 -25.19 -12.22
C LYS A 205 7.74 -24.15 -11.14
N TYR A 206 8.62 -24.02 -10.14
CA TYR A 206 8.32 -23.29 -8.90
C TYR A 206 9.37 -22.22 -8.55
N ARG A 207 10.13 -21.76 -9.55
CA ARG A 207 11.19 -20.75 -9.43
C ARG A 207 10.75 -19.43 -8.76
N PHE A 208 9.45 -19.14 -8.73
CA PHE A 208 8.88 -17.91 -8.16
C PHE A 208 8.60 -17.96 -6.64
N PHE A 209 8.78 -19.12 -6.00
CA PHE A 209 8.48 -19.31 -4.56
C PHE A 209 9.72 -19.26 -3.65
N VAL A 210 10.91 -19.00 -4.20
CA VAL A 210 12.16 -18.86 -3.44
C VAL A 210 12.48 -17.39 -3.20
#